data_AF-A0A8C2ZPP0-F1
#
_entry.id   AF-A0A8C2ZPP0-F1
#
_cell.length_a   1.000
_cell.length_b   1.000
_cell.length_c   1.000
_cell.angle_alpha   90.00
_cell.angle_beta   90.00
_cell.angle_gamma   90.00
#
_symmetry.space_group_name_H-M   'P 1'
#
loop_
_entity.id
_entity.type
_entity.pdbx_description
1 polymer ?
#
loop_
_entity_poly.entity_id
_entity_poly.type
_entity_poly.pdbx_seq_one_letter_code
_entity_poly.pdbx_strand_id
1 'polypeptide(L)'
;IYKFTYDLWKGTVFYLEAIYILQEFHGKMFIKCCYMRLNTSHVLFLSSTSRASILVADNNSMTIEFYKGRGAADPSAEEGWHLFEIEKKDLLN
;
A
#
# COMPACT_ATOMS: atom_id res chain seq x y z
N ILE A 1 3.19 0.99 9.54
CA ILE A 1 3.01 -0.41 10.03
C ILE A 1 2.83 -1.29 8.79
N TYR A 2 3.36 -2.52 8.78
CA TYR A 2 3.18 -3.45 7.65
C TYR A 2 2.75 -4.83 8.14
N LYS A 3 2.03 -5.56 7.29
CA LYS A 3 1.54 -6.91 7.55
C LYS A 3 1.74 -7.77 6.30
N PHE A 4 1.98 -9.06 6.50
CA PHE A 4 1.87 -10.02 5.41
C PHE A 4 0.42 -10.51 5.34
N THR A 5 -0.12 -10.55 4.14
CA THR A 5 -1.44 -11.08 3.85
C THR A 5 -1.31 -12.20 2.83
N TYR A 6 -2.32 -13.05 2.72
CA TYR A 6 -2.33 -14.12 1.72
C TYR A 6 -3.48 -13.89 0.75
N ASP A 7 -3.14 -13.75 -0.52
CA ASP A 7 -4.08 -13.69 -1.63
C ASP A 7 -4.19 -15.11 -2.22
N LEU A 8 -5.42 -15.61 -2.33
CA LEU A 8 -5.69 -16.98 -2.80
C LEU A 8 -5.23 -17.23 -4.25
N TRP A 9 -5.14 -16.18 -5.07
CA TRP A 9 -4.74 -16.25 -6.47
C TRP A 9 -3.28 -15.91 -6.68
N LYS A 10 -2.70 -15.10 -5.78
CA LYS A 10 -1.40 -14.43 -5.98
C LYS A 10 -0.36 -14.83 -4.94
N GLY A 11 -0.73 -15.60 -3.92
CA GLY A 11 0.15 -16.06 -2.85
C GLY A 11 0.37 -15.00 -1.77
N THR A 12 1.50 -15.06 -1.09
CA THR A 12 1.82 -14.09 -0.01
C THR A 12 2.04 -12.69 -0.58
N VAL A 13 1.32 -11.71 -0.05
CA VAL A 13 1.37 -10.29 -0.46
C VAL A 13 1.79 -9.43 0.74
N PHE A 14 2.74 -8.52 0.51
CA PHE A 14 3.11 -7.51 1.49
C PHE A 14 2.10 -6.37 1.49
N TYR A 15 1.52 -6.07 2.66
CA TYR A 15 0.54 -5.00 2.82
C TYR A 15 1.08 -3.88 3.70
N LEU A 16 1.07 -2.66 3.17
CA LEU A 16 1.49 -1.48 3.90
C LEU A 16 0.26 -0.75 4.46
N GLU A 17 0.10 -0.81 5.78
CA GLU A 17 -1.13 -0.38 6.45
C GLU A 17 -1.26 1.14 6.54
N ALA A 18 -0.17 1.83 6.87
CA ALA A 18 -0.19 3.28 7.02
C ALA A 18 1.22 3.85 6.93
N ILE A 19 1.32 4.96 6.19
CA ILE A 19 2.43 5.92 6.26
C ILE A 19 1.79 7.25 6.62
N TYR A 20 2.15 7.80 7.78
CA TYR A 20 1.80 9.17 8.16
C TYR A 20 3.05 10.05 8.09
N ILE A 21 2.90 11.28 7.58
CA ILE A 21 3.99 12.21 7.33
C ILE A 21 3.69 13.51 8.06
N LEU A 22 4.62 13.94 8.92
CA LEU A 22 4.58 15.26 9.53
C LEU A 22 4.70 16.36 8.46
N GLN A 23 3.87 17.39 8.57
CA GLN A 23 3.66 18.45 7.57
C GLN A 23 4.95 19.14 7.11
N GLU A 24 5.95 19.21 7.98
CA GLU A 24 7.27 19.81 7.76
C GLU A 24 8.12 19.08 6.70
N PHE A 25 7.79 17.82 6.38
CA PHE A 25 8.52 16.99 5.42
C PHE A 25 7.78 16.80 4.09
N HIS A 26 6.71 17.57 3.84
CA HIS A 26 5.89 17.50 2.62
C HIS A 26 6.64 18.16 1.45
N GLY A 27 7.62 17.44 0.89
CA GLY A 27 8.38 17.84 -0.31
C GLY A 27 8.68 16.67 -1.25
N LYS A 28 9.12 16.96 -2.50
CA LYS A 28 9.39 15.97 -3.59
C LYS A 28 10.39 14.86 -3.22
N MET A 29 11.18 15.04 -2.15
CA MET A 29 12.18 14.07 -1.70
C MET A 29 11.57 12.89 -0.90
N PHE A 30 10.36 13.03 -0.36
CA PHE A 30 9.83 12.13 0.67
C PHE A 30 9.19 10.85 0.12
N ILE A 31 8.31 10.95 -0.88
CA ILE A 31 7.68 9.74 -1.46
C ILE A 31 8.76 8.85 -2.11
N LYS A 32 9.84 9.47 -2.63
CA LYS A 32 11.05 8.80 -3.07
C LYS A 32 11.76 8.03 -1.93
N CYS A 33 11.85 8.59 -0.73
CA CYS A 33 12.39 7.91 0.45
C CYS A 33 11.51 6.75 0.94
N CYS A 34 10.18 6.88 0.93
CA CYS A 34 9.27 5.78 1.26
C CYS A 34 9.32 4.65 0.22
N TYR A 35 9.37 5.00 -1.07
CA TYR A 35 9.59 4.04 -2.14
C TYR A 35 10.97 3.38 -2.07
N MET A 36 12.02 4.13 -1.73
CA MET A 36 13.33 3.55 -1.43
C MET A 36 13.23 2.61 -0.23
N ARG A 37 12.54 2.97 0.86
CA ARG A 37 12.36 2.08 2.02
C ARG A 37 11.60 0.79 1.67
N LEU A 38 10.64 0.84 0.75
CA LEU A 38 9.97 -0.36 0.21
C LEU A 38 10.95 -1.20 -0.62
N ASN A 39 11.67 -0.59 -1.58
CA ASN A 39 12.65 -1.29 -2.43
C ASN A 39 13.91 -1.79 -1.69
N THR A 40 14.33 -1.10 -0.63
CA THR A 40 15.50 -1.45 0.20
C THR A 40 15.11 -2.18 1.48
N SER A 41 13.81 -2.40 1.72
CA SER A 41 13.42 -3.29 2.80
C SER A 41 13.93 -4.68 2.43
N HIS A 42 14.95 -5.14 3.17
CA HIS A 42 15.38 -6.54 3.17
C HIS A 42 14.18 -7.50 3.28
N VAL A 43 13.04 -7.04 3.80
CA VAL A 43 11.75 -7.74 3.89
C VAL A 43 11.20 -8.20 2.53
N LEU A 44 11.23 -7.38 1.47
CA LEU A 44 10.80 -7.80 0.13
C LEU A 44 11.85 -8.66 -0.59
N PHE A 45 13.13 -8.44 -0.30
CA PHE A 45 14.22 -9.24 -0.88
C PHE A 45 14.33 -10.64 -0.25
N LEU A 46 14.04 -10.79 1.04
CA LEU A 46 14.10 -12.05 1.79
C LEU A 46 12.78 -12.84 1.75
N SER A 47 11.66 -12.18 1.44
CA SER A 47 10.39 -12.88 1.24
C SER A 47 10.23 -13.21 -0.24
N SER A 48 9.71 -14.39 -0.57
CA SER A 48 9.36 -14.77 -1.95
C SER A 48 8.19 -13.95 -2.53
N THR A 49 7.84 -12.83 -1.90
CA THR A 49 6.67 -12.03 -2.25
C THR A 49 6.98 -11.16 -3.45
N SER A 50 6.24 -11.37 -4.54
CA SER A 50 6.44 -10.65 -5.79
C SER A 50 5.66 -9.33 -5.86
N ARG A 51 4.90 -8.97 -4.82
CA ARG A 51 3.93 -7.87 -4.87
C ARG A 51 3.76 -7.16 -3.52
N ALA A 52 3.50 -5.86 -3.61
CA ALA A 52 3.13 -5.00 -2.49
C ALA A 52 1.80 -4.30 -2.80
N SER A 53 0.90 -4.27 -1.83
CA SER A 53 -0.39 -3.58 -1.90
C SER A 53 -0.42 -2.42 -0.90
N ILE A 54 -1.00 -1.30 -1.30
CA ILE A 54 -1.14 -0.08 -0.51
C ILE A 54 -2.51 0.54 -0.78
N LEU A 55 -3.16 1.05 0.27
CA LEU A 55 -4.35 1.90 0.13
C LEU A 55 -3.93 3.36 0.06
N VAL A 56 -4.53 4.09 -0.87
CA VAL A 56 -4.34 5.54 -1.03
C VAL A 56 -5.72 6.18 -1.04
N ALA A 57 -5.89 7.29 -0.34
CA ALA A 57 -7.15 8.03 -0.37
C ALA A 57 -7.37 8.65 -1.75
N ASP A 58 -8.61 8.59 -2.26
CA ASP A 58 -8.97 9.06 -3.61
C ASP A 58 -8.65 10.55 -3.85
N ASN A 59 -8.70 11.36 -2.79
CA ASN A 59 -8.40 12.79 -2.85
C ASN A 59 -6.88 13.10 -2.84
N ASN A 60 -6.01 12.10 -2.75
CA ASN A 60 -4.56 12.25 -2.69
C ASN A 60 -3.90 12.01 -4.05
N SER A 61 -4.23 12.86 -5.03
CA SER A 61 -3.76 12.75 -6.42
C SER A 61 -2.24 12.68 -6.53
N MET A 62 -1.51 13.45 -5.72
CA MET A 62 -0.04 13.44 -5.71
C MET A 62 0.53 12.04 -5.40
N THR A 63 -0.06 11.34 -4.43
CA THR A 63 0.39 9.99 -4.05
C THR A 63 -0.03 8.96 -5.10
N ILE A 64 -1.24 9.09 -5.66
CA ILE A 64 -1.74 8.24 -6.74
C ILE A 64 -0.80 8.32 -7.95
N GLU A 65 -0.53 9.53 -8.45
CA GLU A 65 0.37 9.77 -9.59
C GLU A 65 1.78 9.26 -9.33
N PHE A 66 2.28 9.45 -8.10
CA PHE A 66 3.61 8.96 -7.73
C PHE A 66 3.75 7.44 -7.89
N TYR A 67 2.76 6.67 -7.42
CA TYR A 67 2.79 5.20 -7.48
C TYR A 67 2.46 4.70 -8.90
N LYS A 68 1.51 5.32 -9.61
CA LYS A 68 1.23 5.01 -11.03
C LYS A 68 2.47 5.21 -11.90
N GLY A 69 3.21 6.28 -11.68
CA GLY A 69 4.50 6.54 -12.35
C GLY A 69 5.61 5.50 -12.05
N ARG A 70 5.37 4.53 -11.17
CA ARG A 70 6.28 3.44 -10.81
C ARG A 70 5.71 2.05 -11.12
N GLY A 71 4.66 1.99 -11.93
CA GLY A 71 4.03 0.73 -12.36
C GLY A 71 3.03 0.17 -11.36
N ALA A 72 2.57 0.96 -10.37
CA ALA A 72 1.40 0.55 -9.59
C ALA A 72 0.14 0.61 -10.47
N ALA A 73 -0.65 -0.45 -10.42
CA ALA A 73 -2.00 -0.49 -10.98
C ALA A 73 -3.02 -0.01 -9.93
N ASP A 74 -4.20 0.39 -10.39
CA ASP A 74 -5.30 0.85 -9.55
C ASP A 74 -6.50 -0.08 -9.72
N PRO A 75 -6.56 -1.19 -8.96
CA PRO A 75 -7.60 -2.19 -9.12
C PRO A 75 -8.99 -1.65 -8.80
N SER A 76 -9.10 -0.66 -7.92
CA SER A 76 -10.38 -0.02 -7.61
C SER A 76 -10.99 0.62 -8.85
N ALA A 77 -10.17 1.29 -9.67
CA ALA A 77 -10.60 1.89 -10.92
C ALA A 77 -10.75 0.87 -12.07
N GLU A 78 -9.87 -0.12 -12.17
CA GLU A 78 -9.81 -1.06 -13.29
C GLU A 78 -10.79 -2.24 -13.16
N GLU A 79 -10.95 -2.76 -11.94
CA GLU A 79 -11.69 -3.99 -11.66
C GLU A 79 -12.88 -3.75 -10.72
N GLY A 80 -13.06 -2.53 -10.20
CA GLY A 80 -14.17 -2.18 -9.31
C GLY A 80 -14.02 -2.70 -7.88
N TRP A 81 -12.79 -2.85 -7.39
CA TRP A 81 -12.56 -3.30 -6.01
C TRP A 81 -13.05 -2.27 -4.99
N HIS A 82 -13.62 -2.77 -3.90
CA HIS A 82 -14.05 -1.97 -2.76
C HIS A 82 -13.46 -2.54 -1.46
N LEU A 83 -13.00 -1.65 -0.58
CA LEU A 83 -12.63 -2.02 0.78
C LEU A 83 -13.88 -2.07 1.66
N PHE A 84 -14.13 -3.22 2.28
CA PHE A 84 -15.12 -3.36 3.34
C PHE A 84 -14.43 -3.54 4.67
N GLU A 85 -14.89 -2.79 5.68
CA GLU A 85 -14.46 -2.92 7.07
C GLU A 85 -15.67 -3.24 7.93
N ILE A 86 -15.56 -4.26 8.78
CA ILE A 86 -16.60 -4.64 9.74
C ILE A 86 -16.08 -4.31 11.13
N GLU A 87 -16.82 -3.49 11.88
CA GLU A 87 -16.42 -3.11 13.22
C GLU A 87 -16.43 -4.32 14.17
N LYS A 88 -15.56 -4.28 15.19
CA LYS A 88 -15.45 -5.35 16.20
C LYS A 88 -16.80 -5.71 16.83
N LYS A 89 -17.66 -4.73 17.08
CA LYS A 89 -18.99 -4.93 17.67
C LYS A 89 -19.88 -5.83 16.81
N ASP A 90 -19.73 -5.74 15.49
CA ASP A 90 -20.55 -6.47 14.52
C ASP A 90 -19.97 -7.87 14.21
N LEU A 91 -18.67 -8.08 14.49
CA LEU A 91 -18.01 -9.39 14.40
C LEU A 91 -18.31 -10.31 15.59
N LEU A 92 -18.72 -9.74 16.73
CA LEU A 92 -18.99 -10.46 17.97
C LEU A 92 -20.48 -10.77 18.19
N ASN A 93 -21.32 -10.45 17.20
CA ASN A 93 -22.75 -10.80 17.18
C ASN A 93 -22.97 -12.27 16.81
#